data_AF-A0A2H9YPK6-F1
#
_entry.id   AF-A0A2H9YPK6-F1
#
_cell.length_a   1.000
_cell.length_b   1.000
_cell.length_c   1.000
_cell.angle_alpha   90.00
_cell.angle_beta   90.00
_cell.angle_gamma   90.00
#
_symmetry.space_group_name_H-M   'P 1'
#
loop_
_entity.id
_entity.type
_entity.pdbx_description
1 polymer ?
#
loop_
_entity_poly.entity_id
_entity_poly.type
_entity_poly.pdbx_seq_one_letter_code
_entity_poly.pdbx_strand_id
1 'polypeptide(L)'
;MIFTSTQTGNILLRIFAAGVNIEEQLHILASNVGDVNDGMVKVYCKKGQRIQLDVKFSVEFPGPIRIQAIDLGKNNHKEKV
;
A
#
# COMPACT_ATOMS: atom_id res chain seq x y z
N MET A 1 -6.91 2.93 8.56
CA MET A 1 -5.68 3.66 8.93
C MET A 1 -5.69 5.04 8.28
N ILE A 2 -5.02 6.05 8.83
CA ILE A 2 -4.85 7.36 8.19
C ILE A 2 -3.37 7.72 8.03
N PHE A 3 -2.97 8.25 6.86
CA PHE A 3 -1.63 8.79 6.62
C PHE A 3 -1.68 10.10 5.81
N THR A 4 -0.59 10.87 5.83
CA THR A 4 -0.43 12.07 5.01
C THR A 4 0.71 11.85 4.02
N SER A 5 0.44 12.01 2.73
CA SER A 5 1.48 11.83 1.72
C SER A 5 2.49 12.96 1.74
N THR A 6 3.78 12.62 1.71
CA THR A 6 4.89 13.58 1.62
C THR A 6 5.21 13.96 0.16
N GLN A 7 4.62 13.27 -0.82
CA GLN A 7 4.91 13.41 -2.24
C GLN A 7 3.65 13.29 -3.13
N THR A 8 3.77 13.72 -4.38
CA THR A 8 2.73 13.56 -5.41
C THR A 8 3.14 12.43 -6.35
N GLY A 9 2.29 11.42 -6.52
CA GLY A 9 2.56 10.28 -7.40
C GLY A 9 1.83 9.01 -6.99
N ASN A 10 2.11 7.92 -7.70
CA ASN A 10 1.59 6.59 -7.35
C ASN A 10 2.48 5.94 -6.30
N ILE A 11 1.88 5.48 -5.22
CA ILE A 11 2.53 4.64 -4.22
C ILE A 11 1.89 3.26 -4.21
N LEU A 12 2.69 2.24 -3.92
CA LEU A 12 2.23 0.89 -3.68
C LEU A 12 2.31 0.60 -2.19
N LEU A 13 1.19 0.21 -1.59
CA LEU A 13 1.05 -0.07 -0.17
C LEU A 13 0.98 -1.58 0.05
N ARG A 14 1.88 -2.07 0.90
CA ARG A 14 1.92 -3.46 1.39
C ARG A 14 1.62 -3.48 2.88
N ILE A 15 0.85 -4.47 3.32
CA ILE A 15 0.52 -4.67 4.73
C ILE A 15 1.04 -6.03 5.17
N PHE A 16 1.73 -6.07 6.29
CA PHE A 16 2.34 -7.27 6.86
C PHE A 16 1.80 -7.49 8.27
N ALA A 17 1.69 -8.76 8.67
CA ALA A 17 1.54 -9.14 10.06
C ALA A 17 2.83 -8.78 10.82
N ALA A 18 2.70 -8.00 11.90
CA ALA A 18 3.79 -7.71 12.82
C ALA A 18 3.73 -8.66 14.02
N GLY A 19 4.87 -8.88 14.68
CA GLY A 19 4.95 -9.71 15.90
C GLY A 19 5.08 -11.21 15.65
N VAL A 20 5.07 -11.65 14.40
CA VAL A 20 5.49 -12.98 13.98
C VAL A 20 6.99 -12.98 13.67
N ASN A 21 7.70 -14.07 14.00
CA ASN A 21 9.15 -14.21 13.73
C ASN A 21 9.51 -14.14 12.23
N ILE A 22 8.50 -14.21 11.37
CA ILE A 22 8.57 -14.10 9.91
C ILE A 22 7.58 -13.02 9.45
N GLU A 23 8.00 -12.07 8.62
CA GLU A 23 7.08 -11.08 8.08
C GLU A 23 6.16 -11.74 7.05
N GLU A 24 4.88 -11.91 7.40
CA GLU A 24 3.86 -12.46 6.50
C GLU A 24 3.05 -11.34 5.87
N GLN A 25 2.97 -11.30 4.53
CA GLN A 25 2.15 -10.32 3.84
C GLN A 25 0.67 -10.67 3.99
N LEU A 26 -0.14 -9.71 4.46
CA LEU A 26 -1.59 -9.84 4.50
C LEU A 26 -2.17 -9.46 3.13
N HIS A 27 -2.74 -10.44 2.43
CA HIS A 27 -3.32 -10.24 1.11
C HIS A 27 -4.61 -9.40 1.18
N ILE A 28 -4.59 -8.23 0.55
CA ILE A 28 -5.72 -7.31 0.45
C ILE A 28 -6.65 -7.73 -0.70
N LEU A 29 -7.96 -7.82 -0.43
CA LEU A 29 -9.01 -8.12 -1.41
C LEU A 29 -9.72 -6.87 -1.93
N ALA A 30 -9.88 -5.86 -1.07
CA ALA A 30 -10.58 -4.64 -1.41
C ALA A 30 -9.99 -3.46 -0.63
N SER A 31 -10.09 -2.27 -1.20
CA SER A 31 -9.79 -1.01 -0.52
C SER A 31 -10.80 0.06 -0.89
N ASN A 32 -11.01 1.02 0.02
CA ASN A 32 -11.82 2.21 -0.25
C ASN A 32 -11.11 3.24 -1.14
N VAL A 33 -9.79 3.13 -1.33
CA VAL A 33 -9.00 4.05 -2.15
C VAL A 33 -7.99 3.29 -3.02
N GLY A 34 -7.77 3.81 -4.22
CA GLY A 34 -6.85 3.21 -5.17
C GLY A 34 -7.32 1.86 -5.71
N ASP A 35 -6.40 1.14 -6.34
CA ASP A 35 -6.66 -0.15 -6.98
C ASP A 35 -5.94 -1.26 -6.23
N VAL A 36 -6.63 -2.39 -6.00
CA VAL A 36 -6.01 -3.60 -5.46
C VAL A 36 -5.42 -4.41 -6.61
N ASN A 37 -4.13 -4.71 -6.55
CA ASN A 37 -3.45 -5.61 -7.49
C ASN A 37 -2.44 -6.48 -6.72
N ASP A 38 -2.46 -7.78 -6.98
CA ASP A 38 -1.53 -8.75 -6.38
C ASP A 38 -1.45 -8.65 -4.84
N GLY A 39 -2.63 -8.51 -4.19
CA GLY A 39 -2.74 -8.38 -2.73
C GLY A 39 -2.22 -7.05 -2.15
N MET A 40 -1.92 -6.07 -2.99
CA MET A 40 -1.39 -4.74 -2.63
C MET A 40 -2.32 -3.63 -3.09
N VAL A 41 -2.19 -2.43 -2.51
CA VAL A 41 -3.02 -1.27 -2.90
C VAL A 41 -2.15 -0.22 -3.58
N LYS A 42 -2.47 0.13 -4.83
CA LYS A 42 -1.87 1.23 -5.56
C LYS A 42 -2.73 2.48 -5.43
N VAL A 43 -2.18 3.54 -4.83
CA VAL A 43 -2.90 4.82 -4.61
C VAL A 43 -2.15 5.95 -5.30
N TYR A 44 -2.88 6.81 -6.02
CA TYR A 44 -2.35 8.11 -6.42
C TYR A 44 -2.54 9.12 -5.29
N CYS A 45 -1.45 9.73 -4.84
CA CYS A 45 -1.46 10.72 -3.77
C CYS A 45 -1.04 12.09 -4.29
N LYS A 46 -1.57 13.16 -3.68
CA LYS A 46 -1.00 14.51 -3.76
C LYS A 46 -0.18 14.81 -2.50
N LYS A 47 0.91 15.56 -2.65
CA LYS A 47 1.71 16.03 -1.51
C LYS A 47 0.83 16.81 -0.52
N GLY A 48 0.93 16.46 0.76
CA GLY A 48 0.13 17.05 1.85
C GLY A 48 -1.29 16.48 1.97
N GLN A 49 -1.72 15.61 1.05
CA GLN A 49 -3.04 15.00 1.12
C GLN A 49 -3.10 13.97 2.25
N ARG A 50 -4.11 14.11 3.11
CA ARG A 50 -4.46 13.11 4.12
C ARG A 50 -5.37 12.06 3.48
N ILE A 51 -5.06 10.79 3.70
CA ILE A 51 -5.75 9.65 3.09
C ILE A 51 -6.16 8.70 4.21
N GLN A 52 -7.43 8.32 4.22
CA GLN A 52 -7.95 7.23 5.03
C GLN A 52 -7.99 5.96 4.18
N LEU A 53 -7.16 4.99 4.56
CA LEU A 53 -7.08 3.66 3.93
C LEU A 53 -7.82 2.65 4.80
N ASP A 54 -8.92 2.14 4.26
CA ASP A 54 -9.68 1.02 4.78
C ASP A 54 -9.55 -0.15 3.78
N VAL A 55 -9.27 -1.33 4.31
CA VAL A 55 -8.98 -2.53 3.50
C VAL A 55 -9.73 -3.73 4.06
N LYS A 56 -10.05 -4.68 3.18
CA LYS A 56 -10.53 -6.01 3.54
C LYS A 56 -9.45 -7.02 3.20
N PHE A 57 -9.04 -7.83 4.17
CA PHE A 57 -8.09 -8.92 3.95
C PHE A 57 -8.79 -10.19 3.49
N SER A 58 -8.02 -11.08 2.87
CA SER A 58 -8.47 -12.44 2.51
C SER A 58 -8.65 -13.35 3.73
N VAL A 59 -7.89 -13.09 4.79
CA VAL A 59 -7.97 -13.77 6.08
C VAL A 59 -8.01 -12.71 7.18
N GLU A 60 -8.88 -12.90 8.17
CA GLU A 60 -8.93 -12.02 9.33
C GLU A 60 -7.63 -12.14 10.13
N PHE A 61 -7.05 -10.99 10.48
CA PHE A 61 -5.83 -10.94 11.28
C PHE A 61 -6.01 -9.95 12.43
N PRO A 62 -6.15 -10.43 13.68
CA PRO A 62 -6.40 -9.58 14.84
C PRO A 62 -5.12 -8.98 15.47
N GLY A 63 -3.94 -9.25 14.90
CA GLY A 63 -2.66 -8.83 15.43
C GLY A 63 -2.21 -7.44 14.95
N PRO A 64 -1.06 -6.94 15.46
CA PRO A 64 -0.48 -5.70 14.98
C PRO A 64 -0.05 -5.84 13.52
N ILE A 65 -0.18 -4.77 12.74
CA ILE A 65 0.22 -4.75 11.33
C ILE A 65 1.33 -3.74 11.08
N ARG A 66 2.20 -4.03 10.11
CA ARG A 66 3.18 -3.07 9.57
C ARG A 66 2.78 -2.70 8.15
N ILE A 67 3.01 -1.45 7.80
CA ILE A 67 2.68 -0.92 6.48
C ILE A 67 3.92 -0.38 5.83
N GLN A 68 4.15 -0.79 4.58
CA GLN A 68 5.27 -0.35 3.77
C GLN A 68 4.73 0.36 2.54
N ALA A 69 5.19 1.59 2.34
CA ALA A 69 4.92 2.36 1.13
C ALA A 69 6.13 2.30 0.21
N ILE A 70 5.93 1.86 -1.02
CA ILE A 70 6.93 1.82 -2.08
C ILE A 70 6.57 2.92 -3.09
N ASP A 71 7.48 3.85 -3.29
CA ASP A 71 7.36 4.83 -4.37
C ASP A 71 7.61 4.12 -5.71
N LEU A 72 6.64 4.19 -6.63
CA LEU A 72 6.80 3.65 -7.98
C LEU A 72 7.55 4.62 -8.91
N GLY A 73 7.90 5.81 -8.41
CA GLY A 73 8.54 6.87 -9.18
C GLY A 73 7.66 7.37 -10.32
N LYS A 74 8.22 8.28 -11.12
CA LYS A 74 7.76 8.46 -12.50
C LYS A 74 8.45 7.39 -13.32
N ASN A 75 7.71 6.46 -13.92
CA ASN A 75 8.25 5.54 -14.91
C ASN A 75 8.96 6.33 -16.02
N ASN A 76 10.27 6.50 -15.89
CA ASN A 76 11.15 6.80 -17.01
C ASN A 76 11.52 5.47 -17.65
N HIS A 77 10.54 4.71 -18.15
CA HIS A 77 10.84 3.68 -19.14
C HIS A 77 11.17 4.40 -20.45
N LYS A 78 12.39 4.94 -20.53
CA LYS A 78 13.16 4.92 -21.76
C LYS A 78 13.98 3.64 -21.71
N GLU A 79 13.37 2.53 -22.09
CA GLU A 79 14.18 1.45 -22.65
C GLU A 79 14.19 1.69 -24.16
N LYS A 80 15.31 2.28 -24.59
CA LYS A 80 15.72 2.37 -25.98
C LYS A 80 16.38 1.04 -26.35
N VAL A 81 16.15 0.67 -27.62
CA VAL A 81 16.78 -0.36 -28.45
C VAL A 81 16.21 -1.76 -28.31
#